data_AF-A0A962C5E7-F1
#
_entry.id   AF-A0A962C5E7-F1
#
_cell.length_a   1.000
_cell.length_b   1.000
_cell.length_c   1.000
_cell.angle_alpha   90.00
_cell.angle_beta   90.00
_cell.angle_gamma   90.00
#
_symmetry.space_group_name_H-M   'P 1'
#
loop_
_entity.id
_entity.type
_entity.pdbx_description
1 polymer ?
#
loop_
_entity_poly.entity_id
_entity_poly.type
_entity_poly.pdbx_seq_one_letter_code
_entity_poly.pdbx_strand_id
1 'polypeptide(L)'
;MRPTNKALMLLALVVLGVLFARWQRELPQPQSRSLTGMPSEAGKPAFDYYLIALSWSPSWCESHPDDREQCGRRGYGFILHGLWPQYENGGSPKDCGAGGEP
;
A
#
# COMPACT_ATOMS: atom_id res chain seq x y z
N MET A 1 24.77 -48.84 2.11
CA MET A 1 24.09 -47.66 2.69
C MET A 1 23.83 -46.67 1.56
N ARG A 2 22.56 -46.37 1.23
CA ARG A 2 22.15 -45.56 0.06
C ARG A 2 22.35 -44.06 0.34
N PRO A 3 23.40 -43.39 -0.16
CA PRO A 3 23.66 -41.96 0.10
C PRO A 3 22.89 -41.04 -0.87
N THR A 4 22.15 -41.60 -1.83
CA THR A 4 21.59 -40.90 -3.00
C THR A 4 20.42 -39.98 -2.67
N ASN A 5 19.58 -40.33 -1.69
CA ASN A 5 18.33 -39.59 -1.45
C ASN A 5 18.57 -38.23 -0.80
N LYS A 6 19.59 -38.11 0.07
CA LYS A 6 19.91 -36.84 0.75
C LYS A 6 20.54 -35.84 -0.22
N ALA A 7 21.44 -36.29 -1.09
CA ALA A 7 22.06 -35.45 -2.11
C ALA A 7 21.04 -34.96 -3.14
N LEU A 8 20.12 -35.82 -3.58
CA LEU A 8 19.04 -35.45 -4.49
C LEU A 8 18.09 -34.41 -3.86
N MET A 9 17.73 -34.56 -2.59
CA MET A 9 16.88 -33.60 -1.88
C MET A 9 17.54 -32.23 -1.73
N LEU A 10 18.84 -32.18 -1.40
CA LEU A 10 19.58 -30.92 -1.29
C LEU A 10 19.69 -30.22 -2.65
N LEU A 11 19.97 -30.96 -3.73
CA LEU A 11 20.00 -30.38 -5.07
C LEU A 11 18.63 -29.85 -5.49
N ALA A 12 17.55 -30.57 -5.19
CA ALA A 12 16.19 -30.11 -5.48
C ALA A 12 15.85 -28.81 -4.73
N LEU A 13 16.21 -28.69 -3.45
CA LEU A 13 15.99 -27.48 -2.65
C LEU A 13 16.80 -26.29 -3.19
N VAL A 14 18.05 -26.50 -3.57
CA VAL A 14 18.89 -25.44 -4.16
C VAL A 14 18.30 -24.96 -5.49
N VAL A 15 17.88 -25.88 -6.36
CA VAL A 15 17.25 -25.53 -7.65
C VAL A 15 15.94 -24.77 -7.41
N LEU A 16 15.06 -25.24 -6.52
CA LEU A 16 13.82 -24.54 -6.17
C LEU A 16 14.09 -23.13 -5.62
N GLY A 17 15.08 -22.96 -4.76
CA GLY A 17 15.48 -21.66 -4.22
C GLY A 17 15.98 -20.70 -5.30
N VAL A 18 16.81 -21.17 -6.24
CA VAL A 18 17.30 -20.36 -7.36
C VAL A 18 16.17 -19.98 -8.32
N LEU A 19 15.26 -20.91 -8.62
CA LEU A 19 14.08 -20.64 -9.44
C LEU A 19 13.15 -19.62 -8.79
N PHE A 20 12.89 -19.74 -7.48
CA PHE A 20 12.08 -18.79 -6.73
C PHE A 20 12.72 -17.39 -6.67
N ALA A 21 14.02 -17.30 -6.39
CA ALA A 21 14.75 -16.03 -6.36
C ALA A 21 14.81 -15.35 -7.75
N ARG A 22 14.81 -16.14 -8.84
CA ARG A 22 14.73 -15.63 -10.20
C ARG A 22 13.32 -15.12 -10.50
N TRP A 23 12.29 -15.87 -10.12
CA TRP A 23 10.90 -15.45 -10.22
C TRP A 23 10.61 -14.16 -9.44
N GLN A 24 11.16 -13.99 -8.23
CA GLN A 24 11.00 -12.75 -7.45
C GLN A 24 11.57 -11.51 -8.15
N ARG A 25 12.61 -11.65 -9.00
CA ARG A 25 13.19 -10.52 -9.75
C ARG A 25 12.37 -10.10 -10.96
N GLU A 26 11.48 -10.97 -11.44
CA GLU A 26 10.60 -10.71 -12.58
C GLU A 26 9.25 -10.10 -12.13
N LEU A 27 9.03 -9.89 -10.83
CA LEU A 27 7.88 -9.14 -10.35
C LEU A 27 7.94 -7.70 -10.91
N PRO A 28 6.89 -7.24 -11.61
CA PRO A 28 6.82 -5.86 -12.08
C PRO A 28 7.01 -4.92 -10.90
N GLN A 29 8.11 -4.16 -10.89
CA GLN A 29 8.25 -3.03 -9.98
C GLN A 29 7.15 -2.03 -10.37
N PRO A 30 6.43 -1.43 -9.40
CA PRO A 30 5.58 -0.30 -9.69
C PRO A 30 6.47 0.80 -10.27
N GLN A 31 6.33 1.06 -11.56
CA GLN A 31 7.04 2.12 -12.23
C GLN A 31 6.37 3.43 -11.81
N SER A 32 6.90 4.09 -10.77
CA SER A 32 6.56 5.49 -10.56
C SER A 32 7.06 6.25 -11.78
N ARG A 33 6.13 6.75 -12.61
CA ARG A 33 6.52 7.74 -13.60
C ARG A 33 7.00 8.95 -12.80
N SER A 34 8.19 9.45 -13.10
CA SER A 34 8.61 10.71 -12.51
C SER A 34 7.96 11.81 -13.32
N LEU A 35 6.81 12.32 -12.87
CA LEU A 35 6.18 13.54 -13.42
C LEU A 35 6.86 14.82 -12.93
N THR A 36 8.14 14.74 -12.52
CA THR A 36 8.92 15.89 -12.07
C THR A 36 9.15 16.83 -13.24
N GLY A 37 8.33 17.89 -13.34
CA GLY A 37 8.58 19.01 -14.26
C GLY A 37 7.39 19.57 -15.03
N MET A 38 6.17 19.07 -14.85
CA MET A 38 5.00 19.75 -15.43
C MET A 38 4.77 21.08 -14.68
N PRO A 39 4.71 22.24 -15.38
CA PRO A 39 4.27 23.48 -14.76
C PRO A 39 2.89 23.25 -14.15
N SER A 40 2.74 23.58 -12.85
CA SER A 40 1.42 23.66 -12.24
C SER A 40 0.63 24.73 -12.97
N GLU A 41 -0.28 24.30 -13.84
CA GLU A 41 -1.24 25.19 -14.48
C GLU A 41 -2.06 25.82 -13.35
N ALA A 42 -2.16 27.14 -13.32
CA ALA A 42 -2.92 27.84 -12.30
C ALA A 42 -4.34 27.26 -12.23
N GLY A 43 -4.70 26.71 -11.07
CA GLY A 43 -5.98 26.01 -10.83
C GLY A 43 -5.92 24.48 -10.81
N LYS A 44 -4.77 23.84 -11.11
CA LYS A 44 -4.61 22.39 -10.95
C LYS A 44 -4.19 22.00 -9.53
N PRO A 45 -4.73 20.88 -9.00
CA PRO A 45 -4.31 20.36 -7.71
C PRO A 45 -2.81 20.02 -7.72
N ALA A 46 -2.10 20.48 -6.69
CA ALA A 46 -0.67 20.21 -6.51
C ALA A 46 -0.43 18.81 -5.91
N PHE A 47 -0.93 17.77 -6.56
CA PHE A 47 -0.73 16.34 -6.26
C PHE A 47 -1.05 15.46 -7.47
N ASP A 48 -0.57 14.22 -7.48
CA ASP A 48 -0.64 13.33 -8.65
C ASP A 48 -1.83 12.36 -8.61
N TYR A 49 -2.17 11.83 -7.43
CA TYR A 49 -3.29 10.90 -7.25
C TYR A 49 -3.93 10.99 -5.87
N TYR A 50 -5.12 10.40 -5.73
CA TYR A 50 -5.76 10.17 -4.45
C TYR A 50 -5.53 8.75 -3.97
N LEU A 51 -5.12 8.60 -2.71
CA LEU A 51 -5.12 7.35 -1.99
C LEU A 51 -6.38 7.30 -1.10
N ILE A 52 -7.18 6.25 -1.27
CA ILE A 52 -8.31 5.95 -0.38
C ILE A 52 -7.83 4.96 0.67
N ALA A 53 -7.70 5.42 1.91
CA ALA A 53 -7.38 4.59 3.05
C ALA A 53 -8.68 4.10 3.70
N LEU A 54 -8.84 2.78 3.80
CA LEU A 54 -9.98 2.14 4.45
C LEU A 54 -9.52 1.42 5.72
N SER A 55 -10.22 1.62 6.82
CA SER A 55 -10.00 0.90 8.07
C SER A 55 -11.01 -0.22 8.25
N TRP A 56 -10.57 -1.36 8.77
CA TRP A 56 -11.43 -2.49 9.07
C TRP A 56 -11.96 -2.39 10.50
N SER A 57 -13.25 -2.06 10.65
CA SER A 57 -13.87 -1.76 11.96
C SER A 57 -13.82 -2.92 12.95
N PRO A 58 -14.01 -4.19 12.57
CA PRO A 58 -13.98 -5.29 13.53
C PRO A 58 -12.66 -5.43 14.28
N SER A 59 -11.52 -5.18 13.62
CA SER A 59 -10.22 -5.21 14.30
C SER A 59 -10.02 -4.03 15.25
N TRP A 60 -10.58 -2.85 14.94
CA TRP A 60 -10.58 -1.71 15.86
C TRP A 60 -11.42 -2.02 17.12
N CYS A 61 -12.63 -2.53 16.91
CA CYS A 61 -13.58 -2.82 17.98
C CYS A 61 -13.16 -3.96 18.92
N GLU A 62 -12.25 -4.84 18.49
CA GLU A 62 -11.64 -5.86 19.35
C GLU A 62 -10.84 -5.22 20.50
N SER A 63 -10.14 -4.10 20.23
CA SER A 63 -9.31 -3.40 21.21
C SER A 63 -9.98 -2.14 21.81
N HIS A 64 -11.04 -1.63 21.18
CA HIS A 64 -11.77 -0.44 21.60
C HIS A 64 -13.28 -0.73 21.74
N PRO A 65 -13.68 -1.66 22.61
CA PRO A 65 -15.08 -2.09 22.71
C PRO A 65 -16.02 -0.98 23.21
N ASP A 66 -15.48 0.01 23.94
CA ASP A 66 -16.25 1.10 24.54
C ASP A 66 -16.50 2.27 23.58
N ASP A 67 -15.87 2.28 22.39
CA ASP A 67 -16.13 3.25 21.33
C ASP A 67 -17.50 3.00 20.72
N ARG A 68 -18.56 3.47 21.40
CA ARG A 68 -19.94 3.18 20.98
C ARG A 68 -20.31 3.82 19.65
N GLU A 69 -19.61 4.87 19.23
CA GLU A 69 -19.85 5.56 17.97
C GLU A 69 -19.48 4.66 16.79
N GLN A 70 -18.31 4.02 16.87
CA GLN A 70 -17.82 3.11 15.83
C GLN A 70 -18.19 1.64 16.08
N CYS A 71 -18.34 1.20 17.32
CA CYS A 71 -18.53 -0.22 17.69
C CYS A 71 -19.96 -0.53 18.20
N GLY A 72 -20.90 0.41 17.97
CA GLY A 72 -22.31 0.20 18.24
C GLY A 72 -22.96 -0.90 17.37
N ARG A 73 -24.29 -0.93 17.33
CA ARG A 73 -25.08 -2.03 16.72
C ARG A 73 -24.91 -2.21 15.20
N ARG A 74 -24.23 -1.28 14.53
CA ARG A 74 -24.01 -1.35 13.09
C ARG A 74 -22.71 -2.14 12.92
N GLY A 75 -22.80 -3.42 12.58
CA GLY A 75 -21.63 -4.25 12.31
C GLY A 75 -20.87 -3.72 11.09
N TYR A 76 -20.03 -2.72 11.29
CA TYR A 76 -19.34 -2.04 10.19
C TYR A 76 -18.21 -2.92 9.64
N GLY A 77 -18.03 -2.88 8.32
CA GLY A 77 -16.90 -3.48 7.63
C GLY A 77 -15.79 -2.46 7.43
N PHE A 78 -15.39 -2.23 6.17
CA PHE A 78 -14.48 -1.13 5.83
C PHE A 78 -15.16 0.22 6.02
N ILE A 79 -14.51 1.11 6.77
CA ILE A 79 -14.90 2.52 6.94
C ILE A 79 -13.83 3.40 6.27
N LEU A 80 -14.26 4.50 5.67
CA LEU A 80 -13.36 5.51 5.12
C LEU A 80 -12.52 6.12 6.24
N HIS A 81 -11.22 5.89 6.20
CA HIS A 81 -10.25 6.51 7.11
C HIS A 81 -9.83 7.88 6.58
N GLY A 82 -9.57 7.95 5.27
CA GLY A 82 -9.13 9.19 4.65
C GLY A 82 -9.06 9.09 3.14
N LEU A 83 -9.22 10.25 2.51
CA LEU A 83 -8.90 10.47 1.10
C LEU A 83 -7.69 11.41 1.06
N TRP A 84 -6.53 10.88 0.69
CA TRP A 84 -5.26 11.59 0.80
C TRP A 84 -4.65 11.89 -0.56
N PRO A 85 -4.42 13.17 -0.89
CA PRO A 85 -3.58 13.57 -2.00
C PRO A 85 -2.15 13.01 -1.85
N GLN A 86 -1.58 12.46 -2.92
CA GLN A 86 -0.25 11.85 -2.91
C GLN A 86 0.58 12.26 -4.12
N TYR A 87 1.90 12.21 -3.97
CA TYR A 87 2.85 12.34 -5.07
C TYR A 87 3.35 10.98 -5.56
N GLU A 88 3.60 10.83 -6.87
CA GLU A 88 4.17 9.61 -7.47
C GLU A 88 5.61 9.34 -7.00
N ASN A 89 6.35 10.40 -6.68
CA ASN A 89 7.72 10.31 -6.16
C ASN A 89 7.78 10.17 -4.61
N GLY A 90 6.62 10.05 -3.95
CA GLY A 90 6.50 9.89 -2.51
C GLY A 90 6.21 11.19 -1.76
N GLY A 91 5.68 11.05 -0.53
CA GLY A 91 5.17 12.17 0.25
C GLY A 91 3.76 12.61 -0.16
N SER A 92 3.28 13.65 0.51
CA SER A 92 1.94 14.22 0.31
C SER A 92 1.91 15.70 0.69
N PRO A 93 1.04 16.51 0.05
CA PRO A 93 0.73 17.83 0.56
C PRO A 93 -0.05 17.72 1.87
N LYS A 94 0.22 18.64 2.79
CA LYS A 94 -0.44 18.73 4.10
C LYS A 94 -0.65 20.20 4.46
N ASP A 95 -1.68 20.46 5.24
CA ASP A 95 -1.98 21.79 5.79
C ASP A 95 -2.09 22.89 4.69
N CYS A 96 -2.61 22.52 3.52
CA CYS A 96 -2.80 23.46 2.41
C CYS A 96 -3.82 24.53 2.79
N GLY A 97 -3.55 25.78 2.42
CA GLY A 97 -4.57 26.83 2.49
C GLY A 97 -5.75 26.47 1.61
N ALA A 98 -6.97 26.76 2.07
CA ALA A 98 -8.12 26.81 1.18
C ALA A 98 -7.79 27.90 0.14
N GLY A 99 -7.56 27.51 -1.11
CA GLY A 99 -7.22 28.44 -2.20
C GLY A 99 -8.33 29.44 -2.43
N GLY A 100 -8.38 30.47 -1.60
CA GLY A 100 -9.24 31.63 -1.72
C GLY A 100 -8.48 32.71 -2.44
N GLU A 101 -8.70 32.81 -3.74
CA GLU A 101 -8.69 34.13 -4.36
C GLU A 101 -9.90 34.90 -3.78
N PRO A 102 -9.75 36.16 -3.34
CA PRO A 102 -10.88 36.97 -2.84
C PRO A 102 -11.97 37.17 -3.90
#